data_AF-A0A7V1I2A3-F1
#
_entry.id   AF-A0A7V1I2A3-F1
#
_cell.length_a   1.000
_cell.length_b   1.000
_cell.length_c   1.000
_cell.angle_alpha   90.00
_cell.angle_beta   90.00
_cell.angle_gamma   90.00
#
_symmetry.space_group_name_H-M   'P 1'
#
loop_
_entity.id
_entity.type
_entity.pdbx_description
1 polymer ?
#
loop_
_entity_poly.entity_id
_entity_poly.type
_entity_poly.pdbx_seq_one_letter_code
_entity_poly.pdbx_strand_id
1 'polypeptide(L)'
;MVVKTLMISVFIFILASSAWAGEASVEKLQGKCMTCHKRESPGLYNQWVNSKHAKRNVTCYGCHQAKKGEPDAFTHEGLLIATLVTPKDCGKCHDKQQDEVAKSHHAKAGSILDSLDNYLADVMVGRPAVTAGCESCHG
;
A
#
# COMPACT_ATOMS: atom_id res chain seq x y z
N MET A 1 -10.71 11.94 -58.43
CA MET A 1 -10.06 12.65 -57.29
C MET A 1 -10.92 12.64 -56.03
N VAL A 2 -12.25 12.73 -56.12
CA VAL A 2 -13.17 12.78 -54.96
C VAL A 2 -13.17 11.50 -54.08
N VAL A 3 -13.02 10.31 -54.67
CA VAL A 3 -13.03 9.02 -53.93
C VAL A 3 -11.78 8.82 -53.05
N LYS A 4 -10.61 9.33 -53.50
CA LYS A 4 -9.35 9.27 -52.73
C LYS A 4 -9.39 10.18 -51.51
N THR A 5 -10.03 11.35 -51.63
CA THR A 5 -10.21 12.28 -50.51
C THR A 5 -11.21 11.76 -49.47
N LEU A 6 -12.26 11.03 -49.92
CA LEU A 6 -13.25 10.40 -49.03
C LEU A 6 -12.64 9.26 -48.19
N MET A 7 -11.80 8.41 -48.78
CA MET A 7 -11.14 7.31 -48.06
C MET A 7 -10.12 7.80 -47.02
N ILE A 8 -9.41 8.90 -47.28
CA ILE A 8 -8.46 9.50 -46.33
C ILE A 8 -9.21 10.11 -45.13
N SER A 9 -10.38 10.73 -45.37
CA SER A 9 -11.22 11.30 -44.30
C SER A 9 -11.83 10.25 -43.37
N VAL A 10 -12.18 9.06 -43.89
CA VAL A 10 -12.73 7.96 -43.08
C VAL A 10 -11.64 7.29 -42.22
N PHE A 11 -10.40 7.21 -42.72
CA PHE A 11 -9.28 6.65 -41.97
C PHE A 11 -8.83 7.52 -40.78
N ILE A 12 -8.94 8.86 -40.90
CA ILE A 12 -8.62 9.80 -39.82
C ILE A 12 -9.67 9.74 -38.69
N PHE A 13 -10.93 9.50 -39.01
CA PHE A 13 -12.00 9.38 -38.00
C PHE A 13 -11.88 8.10 -37.16
N ILE A 14 -11.40 6.99 -37.76
CA ILE A 14 -11.22 5.71 -37.05
C ILE A 14 -10.02 5.77 -36.07
N LEU A 15 -8.94 6.49 -36.41
CA LEU A 15 -7.78 6.65 -35.54
C LEU A 15 -8.02 7.60 -34.35
N ALA A 16 -9.01 8.51 -34.42
CA ALA A 16 -9.36 9.39 -33.31
C ALA A 16 -10.19 8.70 -32.22
N SER A 17 -10.78 7.54 -32.50
CA SER A 17 -11.71 6.85 -31.60
C SER A 17 -11.01 6.00 -30.52
N SER A 18 -9.72 5.68 -30.70
CA SER A 18 -8.95 4.83 -29.79
C SER A 18 -8.27 5.59 -28.65
N ALA A 19 -8.36 6.92 -28.60
CA ALA A 19 -7.73 7.75 -27.56
C ALA A 19 -8.59 7.93 -26.29
N TRP A 20 -9.79 7.35 -26.24
CA TRP A 20 -10.74 7.46 -25.10
C TRP A 20 -10.85 6.18 -24.26
N ALA A 21 -9.84 5.31 -24.27
CA ALA A 21 -9.68 4.31 -23.23
C ALA A 21 -9.28 5.02 -21.92
N GLY A 22 -10.28 5.58 -21.23
CA GLY A 22 -10.08 6.33 -19.99
C GLY A 22 -9.41 5.46 -18.93
N GLU A 23 -8.23 5.88 -18.49
CA GLU A 23 -7.62 5.37 -17.26
C GLU A 23 -8.66 5.51 -16.14
N ALA A 24 -8.99 4.39 -15.50
CA ALA A 24 -9.92 4.43 -14.37
C ALA A 24 -9.31 5.33 -13.29
N SER A 25 -10.00 6.40 -12.93
CA SER A 25 -9.51 7.34 -11.93
C SER A 25 -9.26 6.63 -10.60
N VAL A 26 -8.24 7.07 -9.87
CA VAL A 26 -7.93 6.57 -8.52
C VAL A 26 -9.16 6.61 -7.63
N GLU A 27 -9.97 7.66 -7.75
CA GLU A 27 -11.22 7.81 -7.01
C GLU A 27 -12.23 6.68 -7.28
N LYS A 28 -12.37 6.26 -8.54
CA LYS A 28 -13.26 5.15 -8.92
C LYS A 28 -12.70 3.79 -8.46
N LEU A 29 -11.37 3.62 -8.50
CA LEU A 29 -10.74 2.36 -8.15
C LEU A 29 -10.65 2.14 -6.64
N GLN A 30 -10.38 3.17 -5.84
CA GLN A 30 -10.22 3.03 -4.38
C GLN A 30 -11.47 2.50 -3.67
N GLY A 31 -12.67 2.78 -4.21
CA GLY A 31 -13.93 2.25 -3.68
C GLY A 31 -14.06 0.73 -3.83
N LYS A 32 -13.36 0.14 -4.80
CA LYS A 32 -13.43 -1.31 -5.10
C LYS A 32 -12.75 -2.16 -4.04
N CYS A 33 -11.78 -1.60 -3.30
CA CYS A 33 -11.05 -2.32 -2.26
C CYS A 33 -12.00 -2.96 -1.25
N MET A 34 -12.94 -2.17 -0.70
CA MET A 34 -13.90 -2.64 0.30
C MET A 34 -14.85 -3.70 -0.26
N THR A 35 -15.27 -3.60 -1.52
CA THR A 35 -16.17 -4.58 -2.15
C THR A 35 -15.48 -5.92 -2.39
N CYS A 36 -14.27 -5.90 -2.94
CA CYS A 36 -13.51 -7.12 -3.20
C CYS A 36 -13.07 -7.78 -1.89
N HIS A 37 -12.46 -7.02 -0.98
CA HIS A 37 -11.95 -7.54 0.28
C HIS A 37 -13.04 -7.95 1.28
N LYS A 38 -14.27 -7.45 1.14
CA LYS A 38 -15.42 -8.02 1.89
C LYS A 38 -15.66 -9.48 1.54
N ARG A 39 -15.39 -9.88 0.29
CA ARG A 39 -15.58 -11.25 -0.21
C ARG A 39 -14.32 -12.09 -0.05
N GLU A 40 -13.17 -11.58 -0.49
CA GLU A 40 -11.92 -12.35 -0.50
C GLU A 40 -11.27 -12.46 0.88
N SER A 41 -11.45 -11.45 1.73
CA SER A 41 -10.82 -11.38 3.05
C SER A 41 -11.79 -10.81 4.09
N PRO A 42 -12.90 -11.51 4.39
CA PRO A 42 -13.97 -10.99 5.25
C PRO A 42 -13.48 -10.61 6.64
N GLY A 43 -12.47 -11.32 7.18
CA GLY A 43 -11.84 -10.97 8.46
C GLY A 43 -11.24 -9.57 8.47
N LEU A 44 -10.43 -9.21 7.46
CA LEU A 44 -9.83 -7.88 7.33
C LEU A 44 -10.89 -6.80 7.16
N TYR A 45 -11.85 -7.04 6.26
CA TYR A 45 -12.96 -6.12 6.05
C TYR A 45 -13.76 -5.89 7.35
N ASN A 46 -14.05 -6.96 8.09
CA ASN A 46 -14.81 -6.86 9.33
C ASN A 46 -14.04 -6.13 10.44
N GLN A 47 -12.72 -6.31 10.54
CA GLN A 47 -11.90 -5.53 11.46
C GLN A 47 -11.93 -4.04 11.09
N TRP A 48 -11.75 -3.73 9.81
CA TRP A 48 -11.79 -2.35 9.33
C TRP A 48 -13.17 -1.70 9.53
N VAL A 49 -14.26 -2.32 9.05
CA VAL A 49 -15.61 -1.71 9.05
C VAL A 49 -16.11 -1.42 10.47
N ASN A 50 -15.68 -2.20 11.46
CA ASN A 50 -16.03 -2.01 12.86
C ASN A 50 -15.11 -1.00 13.59
N SER A 51 -14.02 -0.55 12.97
CA SER A 51 -13.06 0.39 13.55
C SER A 51 -13.57 1.84 13.56
N LYS A 52 -12.89 2.71 14.32
CA LYS A 52 -13.12 4.17 14.24
C LYS A 52 -12.67 4.76 12.91
N HIS A 53 -11.70 4.16 12.23
CA HIS A 53 -11.20 4.62 10.93
C HIS A 53 -12.28 4.51 9.84
N ALA A 54 -12.99 3.38 9.76
CA ALA A 54 -14.11 3.25 8.83
C ALA A 54 -15.23 4.27 9.12
N LYS A 55 -15.57 4.49 10.40
CA LYS A 55 -16.56 5.50 10.82
C LYS A 55 -16.16 6.94 10.49
N ARG A 56 -14.88 7.18 10.20
CA ARG A 56 -14.31 8.48 9.82
C ARG A 56 -13.86 8.52 8.36
N ASN A 57 -14.36 7.60 7.53
CA ASN A 57 -14.10 7.53 6.08
C ASN A 57 -12.62 7.32 5.71
N VAL A 58 -11.81 6.77 6.60
CA VAL A 58 -10.45 6.31 6.24
C VAL A 58 -10.59 4.97 5.53
N THR A 59 -10.36 4.97 4.22
CA THR A 59 -10.50 3.80 3.34
C THR A 59 -9.26 2.92 3.36
N CYS A 60 -9.35 1.72 2.77
CA CYS A 60 -8.19 0.84 2.58
C CYS A 60 -7.06 1.58 1.83
N TYR A 61 -7.40 2.22 0.71
CA TYR A 61 -6.44 2.95 -0.11
C TYR A 61 -5.87 4.20 0.61
N GLY A 62 -6.64 4.84 1.49
CA GLY A 62 -6.18 6.00 2.25
C GLY A 62 -4.90 5.73 3.06
N CYS A 63 -4.77 4.51 3.60
CA CYS A 63 -3.55 4.07 4.29
C CYS A 63 -2.55 3.39 3.36
N HIS A 64 -3.03 2.52 2.46
CA HIS A 64 -2.18 1.65 1.64
C HIS A 64 -1.66 2.28 0.34
N GLN A 65 -2.10 3.48 -0.02
CA GLN A 65 -1.57 4.18 -1.20
C GLN A 65 -0.05 4.28 -1.14
N ALA A 66 0.61 3.97 -2.26
CA ALA A 66 2.06 4.04 -2.37
C ALA A 66 2.49 4.94 -3.53
N LYS A 67 3.73 5.38 -3.49
CA LYS A 67 4.36 6.14 -4.57
C LYS A 67 5.29 5.25 -5.38
N LYS A 68 5.45 5.60 -6.66
CA LYS A 68 6.39 4.90 -7.53
C LYS A 68 7.80 5.03 -6.97
N GLY A 69 8.49 3.90 -6.82
CA GLY A 69 9.85 3.83 -6.29
C GLY A 69 9.93 3.60 -4.79
N GLU A 70 8.81 3.56 -4.06
CA GLU A 70 8.82 3.01 -2.70
C GLU A 70 9.17 1.51 -2.76
N PRO A 71 10.04 0.98 -1.88
CA PRO A 71 10.58 -0.38 -2.00
C PRO A 71 9.54 -1.51 -1.95
N ASP A 72 8.42 -1.26 -1.29
CA ASP A 72 7.32 -2.19 -1.08
C ASP A 72 6.09 -1.86 -1.94
N ALA A 73 6.20 -0.90 -2.86
CA ALA A 73 5.11 -0.52 -3.74
C ALA A 73 4.93 -1.51 -4.89
N PHE A 74 3.70 -1.95 -5.12
CA PHE A 74 3.32 -2.78 -6.26
C PHE A 74 1.92 -2.45 -6.76
N THR A 75 1.62 -2.83 -8.01
CA THR A 75 0.30 -2.59 -8.60
C THR A 75 -0.69 -3.69 -8.18
N HIS A 76 -1.83 -3.28 -7.65
CA HIS A 76 -2.95 -4.16 -7.29
C HIS A 76 -4.25 -3.55 -7.82
N GLU A 77 -4.94 -4.25 -8.72
CA GLU A 77 -6.22 -3.82 -9.30
C GLU A 77 -6.20 -2.41 -9.94
N GLY A 78 -5.07 -2.06 -10.55
CA GLY A 78 -4.86 -0.77 -11.23
C GLY A 78 -4.47 0.38 -10.29
N LEU A 79 -4.26 0.12 -9.01
CA LEU A 79 -3.74 1.08 -8.03
C LEU A 79 -2.35 0.68 -7.58
N LEU A 80 -1.48 1.66 -7.33
CA LEU A 80 -0.19 1.43 -6.71
C LEU A 80 -0.36 1.46 -5.19
N ILE A 81 -0.02 0.35 -4.52
CA ILE A 81 -0.20 0.19 -3.08
C ILE A 81 1.05 -0.39 -2.42
N ALA A 82 1.13 -0.24 -1.10
CA ALA A 82 2.04 -0.93 -0.21
C ALA A 82 1.22 -1.66 0.86
N THR A 83 1.57 -2.91 1.16
CA THR A 83 0.90 -3.67 2.23
C THR A 83 1.34 -3.24 3.62
N LEU A 84 2.56 -2.74 3.76
CA LEU A 84 3.10 -2.24 5.01
C LEU A 84 2.73 -0.77 5.20
N VAL A 85 1.82 -0.50 6.14
CA VAL A 85 1.48 0.86 6.57
C VAL A 85 2.44 1.25 7.68
N THR A 86 3.28 2.25 7.43
CA THR A 86 4.34 2.66 8.37
C THR A 86 3.86 3.78 9.30
N PRO A 87 4.59 4.10 10.39
CA PRO A 87 4.28 5.28 11.21
C PRO A 87 4.20 6.58 10.41
N LYS A 88 4.95 6.71 9.30
CA LYS A 88 4.90 7.88 8.42
C LYS A 88 3.56 8.00 7.68
N ASP A 89 2.94 6.87 7.33
CA ASP A 89 1.61 6.87 6.71
C ASP A 89 0.53 7.30 7.70
N CYS A 90 0.63 6.84 8.95
CA CYS A 90 -0.21 7.31 10.05
C CYS A 90 -0.06 8.83 10.27
N GLY A 91 1.18 9.34 10.19
CA GLY A 91 1.53 10.75 10.37
C GLY A 91 0.86 11.72 9.38
N LYS A 92 0.37 11.24 8.23
CA LYS A 92 -0.42 12.05 7.28
C LYS A 92 -1.65 12.68 7.96
N CYS A 93 -2.20 12.01 8.97
CA CYS A 93 -3.34 12.49 9.76
C CYS A 93 -3.03 12.62 11.27
N HIS A 94 -2.07 11.86 11.78
CA HIS A 94 -1.70 11.77 13.19
C HIS A 94 -0.27 12.26 13.44
N ASP A 95 0.04 13.47 12.97
CA ASP A 95 1.37 14.06 13.00
C ASP A 95 1.98 14.07 14.42
N LYS A 96 1.22 14.55 15.41
CA LYS A 96 1.66 14.57 16.81
C LYS A 96 2.05 13.18 17.33
N GLN A 97 1.19 12.17 17.14
CA GLN A 97 1.45 10.82 17.63
C GLN A 97 2.62 10.17 16.88
N GLN A 98 2.76 10.47 15.59
CA GLN A 98 3.89 9.99 14.80
C GLN A 98 5.21 10.54 15.35
N ASP A 99 5.27 11.83 15.68
CA ASP A 99 6.45 12.47 16.28
C ASP A 99 6.77 11.90 17.68
N GLU A 100 5.75 11.71 18.52
CA GLU A 100 5.90 11.09 19.83
C GLU A 100 6.47 9.66 19.74
N VAL A 101 5.93 8.82 18.84
CA VAL A 101 6.44 7.45 18.65
C VAL A 101 7.85 7.47 18.07
N ALA A 102 8.13 8.32 17.08
CA ALA A 102 9.44 8.41 16.44
C ALA A 102 10.57 8.77 17.42
N LYS A 103 10.24 9.51 18.49
CA LYS A 103 11.19 9.88 19.55
C LYS A 103 11.31 8.84 20.66
N SER A 104 10.42 7.84 20.70
CA SER A 104 10.39 6.82 21.75
C SER A 104 11.50 5.77 21.60
N HIS A 105 11.77 5.04 22.68
CA HIS A 105 12.66 3.87 22.62
C HIS A 105 12.08 2.74 21.76
N HIS A 106 10.75 2.61 21.66
CA HIS A 106 10.12 1.59 20.81
C HIS A 106 10.48 1.77 19.33
N ALA A 107 10.55 3.01 18.84
CA ALA A 107 10.97 3.27 17.46
C ALA A 107 12.44 2.91 17.19
N LYS A 108 13.26 2.75 18.23
CA LYS A 108 14.67 2.34 18.15
C LYS A 108 14.88 0.89 18.59
N ALA A 109 13.83 0.18 18.98
CA ALA A 109 13.94 -1.14 19.59
C ALA A 109 14.63 -2.17 18.68
N GLY A 110 14.43 -2.08 17.37
CA GLY A 110 15.06 -2.98 16.39
C GLY A 110 16.57 -2.83 16.26
N SER A 111 17.17 -1.76 16.78
CA SER A 111 18.64 -1.61 16.78
C SER A 111 19.36 -2.71 17.56
N ILE A 112 18.66 -3.37 18.51
CA ILE A 112 19.24 -4.53 19.22
C ILE A 112 19.51 -5.71 18.30
N LEU A 113 18.80 -5.81 17.18
CA LEU A 113 18.96 -6.90 16.23
C LEU A 113 20.25 -6.78 15.42
N ASP A 114 20.87 -5.59 15.43
CA ASP A 114 22.21 -5.32 14.89
C ASP A 114 23.31 -5.35 15.98
N SER A 115 23.02 -5.93 17.15
CA SER A 115 23.99 -6.06 18.24
C SER A 115 24.78 -7.37 18.17
N LEU A 116 25.94 -7.38 18.84
CA LEU A 116 26.73 -8.60 19.04
C LEU A 116 25.96 -9.68 19.82
N ASP A 117 25.04 -9.28 20.70
CA ASP A 117 24.22 -10.23 21.47
C ASP A 117 23.24 -10.96 20.56
N ASN A 118 22.61 -10.24 19.62
CA ASN A 118 21.73 -10.86 18.61
C ASN A 118 22.52 -11.75 17.65
N TYR A 119 23.70 -11.29 17.22
CA TYR A 119 24.59 -12.12 16.39
C TYR A 119 25.00 -13.42 17.10
N LEU A 120 25.38 -13.33 18.37
CA LEU A 120 25.73 -14.50 19.17
C LEU A 120 24.54 -15.46 19.28
N ALA A 121 23.34 -14.95 19.54
CA ALA A 121 22.13 -15.76 19.59
C ALA A 121 21.82 -16.46 18.25
N ASP A 122 22.00 -15.76 17.12
CA ASP A 122 21.77 -16.31 15.78
C ASP A 122 22.75 -17.45 15.46
N VAL A 123 24.04 -17.26 15.78
CA VAL A 123 25.06 -18.29 15.55
C VAL A 123 24.92 -19.48 16.51
N MET A 124 24.61 -19.24 17.79
CA MET A 124 24.57 -20.30 18.80
C MET A 124 23.29 -21.13 18.75
N VAL A 125 22.14 -20.49 18.57
CA VAL A 125 20.82 -21.13 18.71
C VAL A 125 20.07 -21.19 17.37
N GLY A 126 20.54 -20.43 16.36
CA GLY A 126 20.00 -20.44 15.02
C GLY A 126 18.90 -19.40 14.78
N ARG A 127 18.79 -18.97 13.52
CA ARG A 127 17.81 -17.99 13.04
C ARG A 127 16.37 -18.22 13.48
N PRO A 128 15.82 -19.45 13.47
CA PRO A 128 14.44 -19.67 13.91
C PRO A 128 14.19 -19.29 15.37
N ALA A 129 15.19 -19.50 16.25
CA ALA A 129 15.06 -19.15 17.66
C ALA A 129 15.12 -17.63 17.86
N VAL A 130 15.96 -16.93 17.09
CA VAL A 130 16.04 -15.46 17.09
C VAL A 130 14.76 -14.84 16.56
N THR A 131 14.22 -15.36 15.45
CA THR A 131 12.96 -14.88 14.87
C THR A 131 11.78 -15.10 15.81
N ALA A 132 11.68 -16.28 16.45
CA ALA A 132 10.63 -16.54 17.44
C ALA A 132 10.83 -15.76 18.75
N GLY A 133 12.07 -15.39 19.08
CA GLY A 133 12.46 -14.68 20.29
C GLY A 133 12.58 -13.17 20.10
N CYS A 134 13.79 -12.69 19.82
CA CYS A 134 14.14 -11.28 19.79
C CYS A 134 13.32 -10.49 18.77
N GLU A 135 13.18 -10.99 17.54
CA GLU A 135 12.56 -10.25 16.42
C GLU A 135 11.04 -10.11 16.60
N SER A 136 10.38 -11.12 17.19
CA SER A 136 8.95 -11.05 17.55
C SER A 136 8.58 -9.79 18.35
N CYS A 137 9.51 -9.24 19.12
CA CYS A 137 9.29 -8.07 19.98
C CYS A 137 10.03 -6.82 19.49
N HIS A 138 11.23 -6.97 18.91
CA HIS A 138 12.09 -5.84 18.57
C HIS A 138 12.03 -5.43 17.10
N GLY A 139 11.40 -6.23 16.23
CA GLY A 139 11.20 -5.91 14.81
C GLY A 139 11.55 -7.07 13.90
#